data_AF-A0A1L8SZE1-F1
#
_entry.id   AF-A0A1L8SZE1-F1
#
_cell.length_a   1.000
_cell.length_b   1.000
_cell.length_c   1.000
_cell.angle_alpha   90.00
_cell.angle_beta   90.00
_cell.angle_gamma   90.00
#
_symmetry.space_group_name_H-M   'P 1'
#
loop_
_entity.id
_entity.type
_entity.pdbx_description
1 polymer ?
#
loop_
_entity_poly.entity_id
_entity_poly.type
_entity_poly.pdbx_seq_one_letter_code
_entity_poly.pdbx_strand_id
1 'polypeptide(L)' 'MTLLDLINLETYFEDEMLIKAIKQLNTKEKRFLLEKYVVKKSDTELAQEKEISQQAISIYKKRLLEKLKKLMKR' A
#
# COMPACT_ATOMS: atom_id res chain seq x y z
N MET A 1 -7.70 -9.87 8.53
CA MET A 1 -7.63 -8.43 8.18
C MET A 1 -9.04 -7.90 8.05
N THR A 2 -9.41 -6.90 8.86
CA THR A 2 -10.78 -6.38 8.90
C THR A 2 -10.95 -5.16 8.00
N LEU A 3 -12.19 -4.75 7.76
CA LEU A 3 -12.52 -3.53 7.02
C LEU A 3 -12.09 -2.27 7.80
N LEU A 4 -12.05 -2.33 9.14
CA LEU A 4 -11.57 -1.24 9.99
C LEU A 4 -10.08 -0.94 9.76
N ASP A 5 -9.25 -1.96 9.56
CA ASP A 5 -7.80 -1.79 9.34
C ASP A 5 -7.51 -0.98 8.07
N LEU A 6 -8.40 -1.05 7.07
CA LEU A 6 -8.30 -0.27 5.82
C LEU A 6 -8.76 1.18 5.98
N ILE A 7 -9.72 1.42 6.88
CA ILE A 7 -10.27 2.76 7.15
C ILE A 7 -9.25 3.59 7.93
N ASN A 8 -8.46 2.95 8.79
CA ASN A 8 -7.48 3.62 9.66
C ASN A 8 -6.03 3.42 9.20
N LEU A 9 -5.78 3.09 7.93
CA LEU A 9 -4.42 2.86 7.46
C LEU A 9 -3.49 4.05 7.76
N GLU A 10 -4.00 5.28 7.61
CA GLU A 10 -3.28 6.51 7.93
C GLU A 10 -2.74 6.57 9.37
N THR A 11 -3.35 5.89 10.35
CA THR A 11 -2.91 5.97 11.76
C THR A 11 -1.62 5.21 12.03
N TYR A 12 -1.16 4.41 11.07
CA TYR A 12 0.12 3.70 11.14
C TYR A 12 1.30 4.53 10.61
N PHE A 13 1.06 5.76 10.15
CA PHE A 13 2.08 6.65 9.59
C PHE A 13 2.10 7.97 10.36
N GLU A 14 3.28 8.59 10.49
CA GLU A 14 3.48 9.85 11.21
C GLU A 14 3.66 11.05 10.27
N ASP A 15 4.10 10.81 9.04
CA ASP A 15 4.35 11.88 8.07
C ASP A 15 3.04 12.43 7.49
N GLU A 16 2.75 13.70 7.75
CA GLU A 16 1.50 14.34 7.33
C GLU A 16 1.28 14.35 5.81
N MET A 17 2.35 14.52 5.03
CA MET A 17 2.24 14.53 3.56
C MET A 17 1.89 13.14 3.04
N LEU A 18 2.53 12.12 3.61
CA LEU A 18 2.26 10.72 3.31
C LEU A 18 0.84 10.33 3.74
N ILE A 19 0.38 10.75 4.92
CA ILE A 19 -1.00 10.55 5.39
C ILE A 19 -1.99 11.14 4.39
N LYS A 20 -1.79 12.40 3.96
CA LYS A 20 -2.65 13.06 2.95
C LYS A 20 -2.62 12.35 1.60
N ALA A 21 -1.47 11.81 1.20
CA ALA A 21 -1.34 11.02 -0.03
C ALA A 21 -2.06 9.66 0.08
N ILE A 22 -1.92 8.95 1.20
CA ILE A 22 -2.57 7.66 1.46
C ILE A 22 -4.09 7.79 1.46
N LYS A 23 -4.63 8.88 2.02
CA LYS A 23 -6.08 9.15 2.03
C LYS A 23 -6.69 9.19 0.63
N GLN A 24 -5.92 9.58 -0.38
CA GLN A 24 -6.35 9.66 -1.80
C GLN A 24 -6.24 8.32 -2.55
N LEU A 25 -5.68 7.28 -1.94
CA LEU A 25 -5.57 5.96 -2.56
C LEU A 25 -6.89 5.20 -2.54
N ASN A 26 -7.10 4.34 -3.53
CA ASN A 26 -8.26 3.45 -3.53
C ASN A 26 -8.07 2.27 -2.55
N THR A 27 -9.15 1.53 -2.30
CA THR A 27 -9.14 0.42 -1.33
C THR A 27 -8.12 -0.67 -1.65
N LYS A 28 -7.89 -0.99 -2.93
CA LYS A 28 -6.90 -2.02 -3.34
C LYS A 28 -5.47 -1.56 -3.04
N GLU A 29 -5.17 -0.29 -3.31
CA GLU A 29 -3.87 0.32 -3.04
C GLU A 29 -3.61 0.44 -1.54
N LYS A 30 -4.59 0.90 -0.75
CA LYS A 30 -4.51 0.93 0.72
C LYS A 30 -4.27 -0.47 1.28
N ARG A 31 -5.02 -1.47 0.80
CA ARG A 31 -4.82 -2.87 1.21
C ARG A 31 -3.39 -3.34 0.95
N PHE A 32 -2.85 -3.05 -0.23
CA PHE A 32 -1.49 -3.44 -0.54
C PHE A 32 -0.48 -2.79 0.41
N LEU A 33 -0.62 -1.50 0.73
CA LEU A 33 0.28 -0.82 1.68
C LEU A 33 0.18 -1.42 3.09
N LEU A 34 -1.03 -1.70 3.55
CA LEU A 34 -1.27 -2.35 4.84
C LEU A 34 -0.56 -3.71 4.90
N GLU A 35 -0.81 -4.57 3.91
CA GLU A 35 -0.21 -5.90 3.83
C GLU A 35 1.33 -5.82 3.75
N LYS A 36 1.85 -4.90 2.94
CA LYS A 36 3.29 -4.80 2.66
C LYS A 36 4.10 -4.18 3.79
N TYR A 37 3.61 -3.09 4.39
CA TYR A 37 4.40 -2.24 5.29
C TYR A 37 3.97 -2.32 6.75
N VAL A 38 2.68 -2.58 7.03
CA VAL A 38 2.19 -2.72 8.41
C VAL A 38 2.25 -4.17 8.86
N VAL A 39 1.68 -5.09 8.06
CA VAL A 39 1.73 -6.54 8.32
C VAL A 39 3.07 -7.17 7.94
N LYS A 40 3.90 -6.44 7.17
CA LYS A 40 5.24 -6.86 6.73
C LYS A 40 5.28 -8.11 5.85
N LYS A 41 4.25 -8.35 5.03
CA LYS A 41 4.28 -9.44 4.05
C LYS A 41 5.40 -9.22 3.03
N SER A 42 6.12 -10.29 2.72
CA SER A 42 7.10 -10.35 1.64
C SER A 42 6.42 -10.26 0.28
N ASP A 43 7.19 -9.89 -0.76
CA ASP A 43 6.67 -9.88 -2.12
C ASP A 43 6.28 -11.30 -2.58
N THR A 44 6.93 -12.34 -2.04
CA THR A 44 6.62 -13.75 -2.24
C THR A 44 5.25 -14.13 -1.67
N GLU A 45 4.96 -13.78 -0.41
CA GLU A 45 3.67 -14.07 0.23
C GLU A 45 2.53 -13.34 -0.50
N LEU A 46 2.76 -12.07 -0.86
CA LEU A 46 1.79 -11.29 -1.63
C LEU A 46 1.53 -11.87 -3.02
N ALA A 47 2.56 -12.41 -3.67
CA ALA A 47 2.45 -13.05 -4.98
C ALA A 47 1.64 -14.35 -4.88
N GLN A 48 1.92 -15.18 -3.87
CA GLN A 48 1.20 -16.43 -3.59
C GLN A 48 -0.29 -16.16 -3.29
N GLU A 49 -0.59 -15.22 -2.40
CA GLU A 49 -1.98 -14.89 -2.03
C GLU A 49 -2.81 -14.32 -3.17
N LYS A 50 -2.17 -13.64 -4.13
CA LYS A 50 -2.84 -13.03 -5.28
C LYS A 50 -2.77 -13.90 -6.53
N GLU A 51 -2.14 -15.06 -6.45
CA GLU A 51 -1.92 -15.97 -7.58
C GLU A 51 -1.25 -15.28 -8.79
N ILE A 52 -0.27 -14.42 -8.53
CA ILE A 52 0.50 -13.71 -9.56
C ILE A 52 2.01 -13.88 -9.36
N SER A 53 2.81 -13.43 -10.32
CA SER A 53 4.27 -13.47 -10.18
C SER A 53 4.80 -12.43 -9.19
N GLN A 54 5.93 -12.73 -8.54
CA GLN A 54 6.67 -11.74 -7.73
C GLN A 54 7.06 -10.50 -8.53
N GLN A 55 7.31 -10.65 -9.84
CA GLN A 55 7.57 -9.53 -10.74
C GLN A 55 6.35 -8.62 -10.87
N ALA A 56 5.14 -9.17 -10.98
CA ALA A 56 3.91 -8.38 -11.01
C ALA A 56 3.72 -7.59 -9.71
N ILE A 57 4.01 -8.18 -8.55
CA ILE A 57 4.04 -7.48 -7.26
C ILE A 57 5.08 -6.36 -7.25
N SER A 58 6.29 -6.62 -7.74
CA SER A 58 7.37 -5.62 -7.81
C SER A 58 7.01 -4.42 -8.69
N ILE A 59 6.43 -4.68 -9.86
CA ILE A 59 5.94 -3.64 -10.78
C ILE A 59 4.82 -2.83 -10.13
N TYR A 60 3.85 -3.52 -9.50
CA TYR A 60 2.74 -2.86 -8.81
C TYR A 60 3.23 -1.96 -7.67
N LYS A 61 4.13 -2.49 -6.82
CA LYS A 61 4.77 -1.73 -5.73
C LYS A 61 5.46 -0.48 -6.24
N LYS A 62 6.26 -0.59 -7.31
CA LYS A 62 6.95 0.56 -7.93
C LYS A 62 5.95 1.60 -8.42
N ARG A 63 4.89 1.19 -9.13
CA ARG A 63 3.84 2.11 -9.61
C ARG A 63 3.11 2.81 -8.47
N LEU A 64 2.80 2.10 -7.40
CA LEU A 64 2.13 2.65 -6.23
C LEU A 64 3.01 3.66 -5.48
N LEU A 65 4.29 3.36 -5.29
CA LEU A 65 5.24 4.30 -4.66
C LEU A 65 5.44 5.56 -5.50
N GLU A 66 5.53 5.44 -6.83
CA GLU A 66 5.56 6.59 -7.72
C GLU A 66 4.27 7.42 -7.67
N LYS A 67 3.11 6.77 -7.53
CA LYS A 67 1.83 7.46 -7.31
C LYS A 67 1.86 8.25 -6.00
N LEU A 68 2.26 7.64 -4.89
CA LEU A 68 2.40 8.31 -3.59
C LEU A 68 3.34 9.52 -3.69
N LYS A 69 4.52 9.35 -4.31
CA LYS A 69 5.48 10.44 -4.50
C LYS A 69 4.90 11.61 -5.29
N LYS A 70 4.04 11.36 -6.29
CA LYS A 70 3.33 12.41 -7.03
C LYS A 70 2.26 13.08 -6.17
N LEU A 71 1.55 12.33 -5.34
CA LEU A 71 0.51 12.86 -4.45
C LEU A 71 1.09 13.70 -3.32
N MET A 72 2.26 13.35 -2.79
CA MET A 72 2.97 14.13 -1.75
C MET A 72 3.53 15.47 -2.26
N LYS A 73 3.67 15.64 -3.58
CA LYS A 73 4.16 16.88 -4.19
C LYS A 73 3.05 17.86 -4.58
N ARG A 74 1.79 17.46 -4.41
CA ARG A 74 0.61 18.28 -4.68
C ARG A 74 0.18 18.95 -3.39
#